data_AF-A0A4V2LWS2-F1
#
_entry.id   AF-A0A4V2LWS2-F1
#
_cell.length_a   1.000
_cell.length_b   1.000
_cell.length_c   1.000
_cell.angle_alpha   90.00
_cell.angle_beta   90.00
_cell.angle_gamma   90.00
#
_symmetry.space_group_name_H-M   'P 1'
#
loop_
_entity.id
_entity.type
_entity.pdbx_description
1 polymer ?
#
loop_
_entity_poly.entity_id
_entity_poly.type
_entity_poly.pdbx_seq_one_letter_code
_entity_poly.pdbx_strand_id
1 'polypeptide(L)'
;MQNTRPGLSALAGQIIGYRRNGQPIHLAAGGSGEGSSGGDGGTGGGDGTGSTDGGGDQGAEGGQGDDTGTKTPEIKGEFDPERHARALASAREAEKKAKEKAKAADERVAAILKAAGLTPDGKEDPAEQLKAARETADKAQQKLRDKSLRLAIRENASKAGADPVAVIDSASFRDSVKELDPDADDYDDQVVAAMKKAVKANPKLAAGTAGQGSGTGRQGADHTGGSGGRSRSASLTDAVKRKLGG
;
A
#
# COMPACT_ATOMS: atom_id res chain seq x y z
N MET A 1 -4.85 -41.40 17.16
CA MET A 1 -4.30 -40.18 16.55
C MET A 1 -4.32 -40.37 15.04
N GLN A 2 -5.42 -40.00 14.39
CA GLN A 2 -5.55 -40.05 12.93
C GLN A 2 -5.19 -38.66 12.41
N ASN A 3 -4.02 -38.54 11.78
CA ASN A 3 -3.56 -37.29 11.19
C ASN A 3 -4.07 -37.20 9.75
N THR A 4 -5.32 -36.78 9.58
CA THR A 4 -5.85 -36.36 8.27
C THR A 4 -5.34 -34.96 7.97
N ARG A 5 -4.28 -34.85 7.16
CA ARG A 5 -3.87 -33.56 6.58
C ARG A 5 -4.88 -33.18 5.48
N PRO A 6 -5.39 -31.94 5.46
CA PRO A 6 -6.38 -31.51 4.49
C PRO A 6 -5.75 -31.48 3.09
N GLY A 7 -6.48 -31.98 2.10
CA GLY A 7 -6.09 -31.96 0.70
C GLY A 7 -5.89 -30.52 0.22
N LEU A 8 -4.64 -30.17 -0.07
CA LEU A 8 -4.29 -29.04 -0.93
C LEU A 8 -4.57 -29.47 -2.36
N SER A 9 -5.80 -29.27 -2.84
CA SER A 9 -6.09 -29.28 -4.27
C SER A 9 -5.39 -28.07 -4.89
N ALA A 10 -4.16 -28.26 -5.36
CA ALA A 10 -3.46 -27.22 -6.11
C ALA A 10 -4.19 -27.02 -7.45
N LEU A 11 -4.79 -25.85 -7.62
CA LEU A 11 -5.52 -25.50 -8.83
C LEU A 11 -4.52 -25.29 -9.98
N ALA A 12 -4.82 -25.85 -11.15
CA ALA A 12 -4.04 -25.62 -12.36
C ALA A 12 -3.92 -24.12 -12.65
N GLY A 13 -2.70 -23.64 -12.90
CA GLY A 13 -2.40 -22.22 -13.10
C GLY A 13 -1.82 -21.49 -11.88
N GLN A 14 -1.81 -22.11 -10.69
CA GLN A 14 -1.18 -21.53 -9.50
C GLN A 14 0.34 -21.39 -9.69
N ILE A 15 0.86 -20.19 -9.36
CA ILE A 15 2.29 -19.87 -9.42
C ILE A 15 2.97 -20.48 -8.21
N ILE A 16 3.96 -21.33 -8.44
CA ILE A 16 4.72 -22.01 -7.37
C ILE A 16 6.04 -21.27 -7.10
N GLY A 17 6.50 -20.46 -8.06
CA GLY A 17 7.72 -19.70 -7.93
C GLY A 17 8.06 -18.96 -9.23
N TYR A 18 9.24 -18.35 -9.26
CA TYR A 18 9.75 -17.62 -10.42
C TYR A 18 11.10 -18.19 -10.85
N ARG A 19 11.33 -18.22 -12.16
CA ARG A 19 12.62 -18.60 -12.76
C ARG A 19 13.64 -17.48 -12.58
N ARG A 20 14.93 -17.79 -12.77
CA ARG A 20 16.03 -16.80 -12.70
C ARG A 20 15.92 -15.67 -13.75
N ASN A 21 15.11 -15.86 -14.79
CA ASN A 21 14.76 -14.85 -15.80
C ASN A 21 13.46 -14.08 -15.48
N GLY A 22 12.91 -14.21 -14.26
CA GLY A 22 11.73 -13.47 -13.80
C GLY A 22 10.37 -14.02 -14.27
N GLN A 23 10.34 -15.09 -15.07
CA GLN A 23 9.09 -15.68 -15.53
C GLN A 23 8.44 -16.59 -14.46
N PRO A 24 7.11 -16.55 -14.26
CA PRO A 24 6.42 -17.40 -13.30
C PRO A 24 6.46 -18.87 -13.72
N ILE A 25 6.56 -19.76 -12.72
CA ILE A 25 6.48 -21.21 -12.86
C ILE A 25 5.07 -21.64 -12.49
N HIS A 26 4.33 -22.16 -13.47
CA HIS A 26 2.99 -22.70 -13.27
C HIS A 26 3.04 -24.21 -13.00
N LEU A 27 2.15 -24.70 -12.13
CA LEU A 27 1.92 -26.13 -11.97
C LEU A 27 1.23 -26.66 -13.24
N ALA A 28 1.95 -27.45 -14.03
CA ALA A 28 1.35 -28.20 -15.13
C ALA A 28 0.55 -29.36 -14.53
N ALA A 29 -0.76 -29.37 -14.74
CA ALA A 29 -1.60 -30.51 -14.40
C ALA A 29 -1.12 -31.71 -15.23
N GLY A 30 -0.61 -32.75 -14.56
CA GLY A 30 -0.22 -33.99 -15.19
C GLY A 30 -1.40 -34.60 -15.95
N GLY A 31 -1.14 -35.05 -17.17
CA GLY A 31 -2.15 -35.56 -18.11
C GLY A 31 -3.02 -36.65 -17.51
N SER A 32 -4.32 -36.54 -17.75
CA SER A 32 -5.27 -37.63 -17.64
C SER A 32 -4.86 -38.72 -18.63
N GLY A 33 -4.27 -39.79 -18.11
CA GLY A 33 -4.04 -41.02 -18.85
C GLY A 33 -5.37 -41.67 -19.19
N GLU A 34 -5.84 -41.46 -20.42
CA GLU A 34 -6.72 -42.38 -21.12
C GLU A 34 -5.93 -42.97 -22.27
N GLY A 35 -5.53 -44.23 -22.07
CA GLY A 35 -4.88 -45.01 -23.10
C GLY A 35 -5.88 -45.38 -24.20
N SER A 36 -5.50 -45.16 -25.45
CA SER A 36 -5.88 -46.05 -26.54
C SER A 36 -4.61 -46.56 -27.19
N SER A 37 -4.45 -47.87 -27.08
CA SER A 37 -3.38 -48.72 -27.60
C SER A 37 -3.29 -48.69 -29.11
N GLY A 38 -2.07 -48.58 -29.63
CA GLY A 38 -1.74 -48.84 -31.02
C GLY A 38 -0.28 -48.51 -31.29
N GLY A 39 0.62 -49.38 -30.82
CA GLY A 39 2.05 -49.27 -31.08
C GLY A 39 2.43 -49.87 -32.43
N ASP A 40 3.35 -49.21 -33.11
CA ASP A 40 4.36 -49.73 -34.03
C ASP A 40 5.34 -48.54 -34.24
N GLY A 41 6.66 -48.61 -34.18
CA GLY A 41 7.55 -49.75 -34.39
C GLY A 41 8.78 -49.34 -35.20
N GLY A 42 9.38 -48.16 -34.97
CA GLY A 42 10.77 -47.84 -35.34
C GLY A 42 11.16 -47.73 -36.83
N THR A 43 12.40 -47.24 -37.01
CA THR A 43 13.34 -47.42 -38.15
C THR A 43 13.52 -46.27 -39.17
N GLY A 44 14.79 -45.86 -39.33
CA GLY A 44 15.41 -45.31 -40.56
C GLY A 44 15.15 -43.82 -40.85
N GLY A 45 16.11 -42.94 -41.09
CA GLY A 45 17.44 -43.12 -41.66
C GLY A 45 17.41 -42.93 -43.18
N GLY A 46 17.99 -41.83 -43.67
CA GLY A 46 18.60 -41.74 -45.00
C GLY A 46 17.83 -41.01 -46.11
N ASP A 47 18.47 -39.95 -46.62
CA ASP A 47 18.56 -39.48 -48.02
C ASP A 47 17.28 -39.07 -48.77
N GLY A 48 17.20 -37.97 -49.52
CA GLY A 48 18.21 -37.11 -50.10
C GLY A 48 17.66 -36.57 -51.44
N THR A 49 18.31 -35.53 -51.98
CA THR A 49 18.14 -34.90 -53.33
C THR A 49 17.06 -33.80 -53.46
N GLY A 50 17.35 -32.56 -53.91
CA GLY A 50 18.59 -31.91 -54.35
C GLY A 50 18.57 -30.41 -53.97
N SER A 51 19.70 -29.77 -53.63
CA SER A 51 20.76 -29.28 -54.55
C SER A 51 20.21 -28.19 -55.47
N THR A 52 20.72 -26.97 -55.63
CA THR A 52 22.03 -26.31 -55.38
C THR A 52 21.76 -24.83 -55.73
N ASP A 53 22.08 -23.83 -54.91
CA ASP A 53 23.39 -23.14 -54.77
C ASP A 53 23.49 -21.83 -55.57
N GLY A 54 24.21 -20.87 -54.97
CA GLY A 54 24.68 -19.60 -55.54
C GLY A 54 23.75 -18.40 -55.30
N GLY A 55 24.10 -17.35 -54.55
CA GLY A 55 25.40 -16.89 -54.04
C GLY A 55 25.47 -15.36 -54.17
N GLY A 56 26.10 -14.69 -53.20
CA GLY A 56 26.51 -13.27 -53.24
C GLY A 56 25.49 -12.31 -52.60
N ASP A 57 25.65 -11.82 -51.37
CA ASP A 57 26.71 -10.98 -50.78
C ASP A 57 26.66 -9.48 -51.20
N GLN A 58 26.97 -8.67 -50.19
CA GLN A 58 27.21 -7.22 -50.13
C GLN A 58 26.01 -6.26 -50.13
N GLY A 59 25.87 -5.57 -48.99
CA GLY A 59 25.02 -4.40 -48.82
C GLY A 59 25.67 -3.11 -49.34
N ALA A 60 24.87 -2.05 -49.38
CA ALA A 60 25.34 -0.68 -49.35
C ALA A 60 24.22 0.26 -48.86
N GLU A 61 24.61 1.11 -47.93
CA GLU A 61 23.95 2.32 -47.46
C GLU A 61 23.47 3.27 -48.58
N GLY A 62 22.40 4.00 -48.24
CA GLY A 62 22.33 5.45 -48.46
C GLY A 62 21.94 5.93 -49.86
N GLY A 63 20.84 6.67 -49.96
CA GLY A 63 20.53 7.43 -51.17
C GLY A 63 19.15 8.04 -51.19
N GLN A 64 18.99 9.14 -50.46
CA GLN A 64 17.83 10.03 -50.52
C GLN A 64 17.68 10.61 -51.93
N GLY A 65 16.54 10.38 -52.55
CA GLY A 65 16.11 11.01 -53.80
C GLY A 65 14.64 11.39 -53.66
N ASP A 66 14.42 12.65 -53.32
CA ASP A 66 13.13 13.31 -53.38
C ASP A 66 12.73 13.40 -54.86
N ASP A 67 11.70 12.65 -55.25
CA ASP A 67 11.12 12.73 -56.58
C ASP A 67 9.60 12.70 -56.43
N THR A 68 9.03 13.90 -56.47
CA THR A 68 7.61 14.19 -56.61
C THR A 68 7.06 13.54 -57.86
N GLY A 69 6.65 12.28 -57.72
CA GLY A 69 5.91 11.56 -58.73
C GLY A 69 4.88 10.69 -58.04
N THR A 70 3.61 10.99 -58.27
CA THR A 70 2.45 10.14 -57.95
C THR A 70 2.65 8.72 -58.49
N LYS A 71 3.41 7.89 -57.77
CA LYS A 71 3.49 6.45 -58.02
C LYS A 71 2.31 5.81 -57.31
N THR A 72 1.17 5.81 -57.99
CA THR A 72 0.08 4.90 -57.66
C THR A 72 0.68 3.49 -57.59
N PRO A 73 0.52 2.75 -56.49
CA PRO A 73 1.03 1.39 -56.42
C PRO A 73 0.36 0.57 -57.51
N GLU A 74 1.14 0.11 -58.50
CA GLU A 74 0.69 -0.87 -59.48
C GLU A 74 0.43 -2.19 -58.75
N ILE A 75 -0.84 -2.51 -58.51
CA ILE A 75 -1.26 -3.79 -57.97
C ILE A 75 -1.07 -4.84 -59.07
N LYS A 76 0.12 -5.45 -59.13
CA LYS A 76 0.37 -6.60 -60.02
C LYS A 76 -0.14 -7.87 -59.37
N GLY A 77 -1.33 -8.28 -59.79
CA GLY A 77 -2.01 -9.52 -59.43
C GLY A 77 -3.47 -9.48 -59.88
N GLU A 78 -4.06 -10.63 -60.23
CA GLU A 78 -5.50 -10.71 -60.51
C GLU A 78 -6.27 -10.26 -59.27
N PHE A 79 -7.06 -9.19 -59.42
CA PHE A 79 -7.99 -8.74 -58.38
C PHE A 79 -9.06 -9.81 -58.24
N ASP A 80 -8.91 -10.67 -57.23
CA ASP A 80 -9.92 -11.64 -56.86
C ASP A 80 -10.98 -10.95 -55.96
N PRO A 81 -12.17 -10.62 -56.51
CA PRO A 81 -13.21 -9.91 -55.76
C PRO A 81 -13.71 -10.73 -54.56
N GLU A 82 -13.64 -12.06 -54.61
CA GLU A 82 -14.07 -12.91 -53.49
C GLU A 82 -13.07 -12.86 -52.34
N ARG A 83 -11.76 -12.89 -52.64
CA ARG A 83 -10.71 -12.77 -51.62
C ARG A 83 -10.76 -11.41 -50.95
N HIS A 84 -11.02 -10.34 -51.70
CA HIS A 84 -11.19 -8.99 -51.15
C HIS A 84 -12.46 -8.88 -50.29
N ALA A 85 -13.59 -9.47 -50.72
CA ALA A 85 -14.82 -9.50 -49.93
C ALA A 85 -14.65 -10.25 -48.61
N ARG A 86 -13.94 -11.40 -48.61
CA ARG A 86 -13.61 -12.16 -47.39
C ARG A 86 -12.67 -11.38 -46.47
N ALA A 87 -11.67 -10.69 -47.01
CA ALA A 87 -10.77 -9.83 -46.23
C ALA A 87 -11.53 -8.69 -45.54
N LEU A 88 -12.42 -7.99 -46.26
CA LEU A 88 -13.26 -6.93 -45.68
C LEU A 88 -14.23 -7.45 -44.61
N ALA A 89 -14.82 -8.63 -44.81
CA ALA A 89 -15.66 -9.27 -43.81
C ALA A 89 -14.85 -9.61 -42.55
N SER A 90 -13.66 -10.20 -42.71
CA SER A 90 -12.77 -10.55 -41.59
C SER A 90 -12.27 -9.32 -40.82
N ALA A 91 -11.98 -8.21 -41.52
CA ALA A 91 -11.56 -6.96 -40.91
C ALA A 91 -12.69 -6.33 -40.08
N ARG A 92 -13.93 -6.34 -40.59
CA ARG A 92 -15.10 -5.85 -39.85
C ARG A 92 -15.39 -6.69 -38.60
N GLU A 93 -15.27 -8.01 -38.69
CA GLU A 93 -15.44 -8.90 -37.55
C GLU A 93 -14.32 -8.73 -36.51
N ALA A 94 -13.07 -8.52 -36.95
CA ALA A 94 -11.95 -8.20 -36.07
C ALA A 94 -12.17 -6.85 -35.36
N GLU A 95 -12.65 -5.83 -36.07
CA GLU A 95 -12.96 -4.51 -35.50
C GLU A 95 -14.08 -4.60 -34.46
N LYS A 96 -15.17 -5.33 -34.75
CA LYS A 96 -16.24 -5.58 -33.77
C LYS A 96 -15.71 -6.25 -32.51
N LYS A 97 -14.96 -7.34 -32.66
CA LYS A 97 -14.34 -8.05 -31.53
C LYS A 97 -13.37 -7.18 -30.74
N ALA A 98 -12.62 -6.30 -31.41
CA ALA A 98 -11.73 -5.35 -30.75
C ALA A 98 -12.52 -4.33 -29.93
N LYS A 99 -13.61 -3.77 -30.49
CA LYS A 99 -14.50 -2.84 -29.78
C LYS A 99 -15.19 -3.48 -28.58
N GLU A 100 -15.66 -4.72 -28.71
CA GLU A 100 -16.26 -5.47 -27.61
C GLU A 100 -15.25 -5.74 -26.48
N LYS A 101 -14.01 -6.14 -26.84
CA LYS A 101 -12.94 -6.32 -25.86
C LYS A 101 -12.53 -5.03 -25.17
N ALA A 102 -12.48 -3.92 -25.92
CA ALA A 102 -12.20 -2.60 -25.35
C ALA A 102 -13.28 -2.19 -24.34
N LYS A 103 -14.56 -2.30 -24.71
CA LYS A 103 -15.69 -2.04 -23.80
C LYS A 103 -15.64 -2.91 -22.54
N ALA A 104 -15.38 -4.21 -22.71
CA ALA A 104 -15.27 -5.13 -21.57
C ALA A 104 -14.07 -4.81 -20.66
N ALA A 105 -12.97 -4.27 -21.21
CA ALA A 105 -11.84 -3.80 -20.42
C ALA A 105 -12.20 -2.51 -19.65
N ASP A 106 -12.84 -1.55 -20.31
CA ASP A 106 -13.29 -0.30 -19.69
C ASP A 106 -14.30 -0.56 -18.57
N GLU A 107 -15.25 -1.47 -18.77
CA GLU A 107 -16.22 -1.89 -17.74
C GLU A 107 -15.54 -2.52 -16.52
N ARG A 108 -14.50 -3.35 -16.73
CA ARG A 108 -13.72 -3.94 -15.63
C ARG A 108 -12.96 -2.87 -14.85
N VAL A 109 -12.34 -1.92 -15.54
CA VAL A 109 -11.62 -0.82 -14.90
C VAL A 109 -12.59 0.08 -14.13
N ALA A 110 -13.75 0.40 -14.70
CA ALA A 110 -14.80 1.15 -14.03
C ALA A 110 -15.34 0.42 -12.78
N ALA A 111 -15.50 -0.91 -12.85
CA ALA A 111 -15.91 -1.73 -11.71
C ALA A 111 -14.85 -1.72 -10.58
N ILE A 112 -13.56 -1.78 -10.93
CA ILE A 112 -12.44 -1.68 -9.96
C ILE A 112 -12.41 -0.30 -9.30
N LEU A 113 -12.54 0.78 -10.08
CA LEU A 113 -12.60 2.14 -9.56
C LEU A 113 -13.79 2.31 -8.60
N LYS A 114 -14.96 1.81 -9.00
CA LYS A 114 -16.16 1.86 -8.16
C LYS A 114 -16.01 1.05 -6.87
N ALA A 115 -15.41 -0.14 -6.94
CA ALA A 115 -15.10 -0.95 -5.76
C ALA A 115 -14.11 -0.27 -4.82
N ALA A 116 -13.18 0.53 -5.36
CA ALA A 116 -12.26 1.38 -4.61
C ALA A 116 -12.91 2.70 -4.13
N GLY A 117 -14.21 2.91 -4.37
CA GLY A 117 -14.96 4.10 -3.95
C GLY A 117 -14.71 5.35 -4.82
N LEU A 118 -14.06 5.18 -5.98
CA LEU A 118 -13.77 6.27 -6.92
C LEU A 118 -14.81 6.31 -8.05
N THR A 119 -15.12 7.53 -8.50
CA THR A 119 -15.95 7.75 -9.67
C THR A 119 -15.11 7.56 -10.94
N PRO A 120 -15.51 6.68 -11.87
CA PRO A 120 -14.85 6.58 -13.16
C PRO A 120 -15.22 7.81 -13.99
N ASP A 121 -14.47 8.89 -13.79
CA ASP A 121 -14.80 10.19 -14.39
C ASP A 121 -14.35 10.33 -15.85
N GLY A 122 -13.66 9.33 -16.41
CA GLY A 122 -13.20 9.31 -17.81
C GLY A 122 -12.25 10.45 -18.21
N LYS A 123 -11.97 11.38 -17.30
CA LYS A 123 -11.16 12.59 -17.47
C LYS A 123 -9.72 12.39 -17.02
N GLU A 124 -9.49 11.47 -16.08
CA GLU A 124 -8.18 11.13 -15.55
C GLU A 124 -7.90 9.64 -15.75
N ASP A 125 -6.63 9.28 -15.90
CA ASP A 125 -6.20 7.89 -15.99
C ASP A 125 -6.62 7.14 -14.69
N PRO A 126 -7.40 6.04 -14.79
CA PRO A 126 -7.76 5.18 -13.68
C PRO A 126 -6.59 4.79 -12.77
N ALA A 127 -5.39 4.60 -13.34
CA ALA A 127 -4.19 4.29 -12.57
C ALA A 127 -3.75 5.45 -11.68
N GLU A 128 -3.83 6.69 -12.17
CA GLU A 128 -3.49 7.89 -11.41
C GLU A 128 -4.52 8.17 -10.32
N GLN A 129 -5.81 7.94 -10.59
CA GLN A 129 -6.87 8.04 -9.58
C GLN A 129 -6.65 7.07 -8.42
N LEU A 130 -6.28 5.82 -8.71
CA LEU A 130 -5.98 4.83 -7.67
C LEU A 130 -4.73 5.18 -6.87
N LYS A 131 -3.69 5.73 -7.51
CA LYS A 131 -2.49 6.21 -6.79
C LYS A 131 -2.84 7.35 -5.85
N ALA A 132 -3.57 8.37 -6.32
CA ALA A 132 -4.00 9.50 -5.50
C ALA A 132 -4.88 9.06 -4.32
N ALA A 133 -5.80 8.10 -4.55
CA ALA A 133 -6.63 7.52 -3.50
C ALA A 133 -5.79 6.76 -2.45
N ARG A 134 -4.79 5.99 -2.87
CA ARG A 134 -3.87 5.31 -1.94
C ARG A 134 -3.05 6.31 -1.13
N GLU A 135 -2.48 7.32 -1.78
CA GLU A 135 -1.73 8.35 -1.07
C GLU A 135 -2.57 9.12 -0.04
N THR A 136 -3.83 9.42 -0.37
CA THR A 136 -4.75 10.10 0.56
C THR A 136 -5.14 9.18 1.71
N ALA A 137 -5.39 7.89 1.44
CA ALA A 137 -5.64 6.88 2.46
C ALA A 137 -4.43 6.71 3.40
N ASP A 138 -3.22 6.57 2.86
CA ASP A 138 -1.98 6.44 3.63
C ASP A 138 -1.75 7.67 4.52
N LYS A 139 -1.92 8.88 3.97
CA LYS A 139 -1.84 10.14 4.74
C LYS A 139 -2.91 10.21 5.83
N ALA A 140 -4.14 9.74 5.57
CA ALA A 140 -5.21 9.70 6.56
C ALA A 140 -4.89 8.69 7.68
N GLN A 141 -4.41 7.50 7.34
CA GLN A 141 -3.99 6.49 8.30
C GLN A 141 -2.83 6.98 9.17
N GLN A 142 -1.81 7.61 8.57
CA GLN A 142 -0.72 8.23 9.35
C GLN A 142 -1.24 9.28 10.33
N LYS A 143 -2.16 10.16 9.90
CA LYS A 143 -2.79 11.16 10.80
C LYS A 143 -3.61 10.51 11.92
N LEU A 144 -4.28 9.38 11.65
CA LEU A 144 -5.03 8.65 12.66
C LEU A 144 -4.09 8.03 13.69
N ARG A 145 -3.03 7.33 13.25
CA ARG A 145 -2.01 6.77 14.16
C ARG A 145 -1.38 7.84 15.05
N ASP A 146 -1.01 8.97 14.45
CA ASP A 146 -0.48 10.13 15.16
C ASP A 146 -1.44 10.68 16.23
N LYS A 147 -2.75 10.70 15.95
CA LYS A 147 -3.75 11.16 16.89
C LYS A 147 -3.98 10.15 18.01
N SER A 148 -4.10 8.87 17.68
CA SER A 148 -4.23 7.79 18.66
C SER A 148 -3.05 7.76 19.62
N LEU A 149 -1.83 7.87 19.10
CA LEU A 149 -0.61 7.96 19.92
C LEU A 149 -0.63 9.19 20.83
N ARG A 150 -0.97 10.38 20.32
CA ARG A 150 -1.06 11.60 21.15
C ARG A 150 -2.12 11.47 22.24
N LEU A 151 -3.24 10.80 21.97
CA LEU A 151 -4.29 10.55 22.94
C LEU A 151 -3.84 9.57 24.02
N ALA A 152 -3.28 8.42 23.62
CA ALA A 152 -2.73 7.42 24.53
C ALA A 152 -1.64 7.99 25.44
N ILE A 153 -0.74 8.84 24.91
CA ILE A 153 0.26 9.55 25.72
C ILE A 153 -0.42 10.46 26.74
N ARG A 154 -1.40 11.28 26.33
CA ARG A 154 -2.07 12.22 27.24
C ARG A 154 -2.80 11.51 28.38
N GLU A 155 -3.44 10.37 28.09
CA GLU A 155 -4.19 9.61 29.07
C GLU A 155 -3.27 8.83 30.02
N ASN A 156 -2.17 8.30 29.51
CA ASN A 156 -1.30 7.40 30.26
C ASN A 156 -0.01 8.04 30.81
N ALA A 157 0.30 9.31 30.47
CA ALA A 157 1.51 10.01 30.92
C ALA A 157 1.64 10.06 32.45
N SER A 158 0.52 10.25 33.16
CA SER A 158 0.47 10.27 34.63
C SER A 158 0.93 8.93 35.23
N LYS A 159 0.50 7.80 34.65
CA LYS A 159 0.90 6.43 35.06
C LYS A 159 2.38 6.15 34.80
N ALA A 160 2.97 6.82 33.81
CA ALA A 160 4.39 6.71 33.47
C ALA A 160 5.28 7.74 34.18
N GLY A 161 4.71 8.71 34.92
CA GLY A 161 5.45 9.82 35.51
C GLY A 161 6.08 10.76 34.47
N ALA A 162 5.50 10.82 33.27
CA ALA A 162 6.01 11.59 32.14
C ALA A 162 5.25 12.90 31.93
N ASP A 163 5.90 13.92 31.40
CA ASP A 163 5.24 15.12 30.89
C ASP A 163 4.73 14.83 29.47
N PRO A 164 3.39 14.84 29.24
CA PRO A 164 2.83 14.50 27.93
C PRO A 164 3.30 15.45 26.83
N VAL A 165 3.53 16.74 27.12
CA VAL A 165 3.95 17.71 26.10
C VAL A 165 5.41 17.46 25.70
N ALA A 166 6.28 17.26 26.69
CA ALA A 166 7.70 16.98 26.44
C ALA A 166 7.90 15.64 25.70
N VAL A 167 7.14 14.60 26.06
CA VAL A 167 7.18 13.29 25.39
C VAL A 167 6.70 13.38 23.95
N ILE A 168 5.59 14.08 23.69
CA ILE A 168 5.05 14.24 22.33
C ILE A 168 6.05 14.93 21.41
N ASP A 169 6.89 15.84 21.92
CA ASP A 169 7.90 16.57 21.12
C ASP A 169 9.18 15.76 20.87
N SER A 170 9.46 14.76 21.69
CA SER A 170 10.69 13.97 21.64
C SER A 170 10.79 13.08 20.38
N ALA A 171 11.81 13.31 19.56
CA ALA A 171 12.13 12.46 18.41
C ALA A 171 12.50 11.02 18.82
N SER A 172 13.31 10.86 19.87
CA SER A 172 13.73 9.52 20.33
C SER A 172 12.57 8.69 20.88
N PHE A 173 11.57 9.34 21.48
CA PHE A 173 10.33 8.66 21.85
C PHE A 173 9.54 8.23 20.63
N ARG A 174 9.35 9.12 19.63
CA ARG A 174 8.67 8.78 18.35
C ARG A 174 9.32 7.59 17.67
N ASP A 175 10.65 7.53 17.63
CA ASP A 175 11.39 6.40 17.06
C ASP A 175 11.13 5.09 17.81
N SER A 176 10.99 5.14 19.14
CA SER A 176 10.70 3.97 19.95
C SER A 176 9.27 3.44 19.79
N VAL A 177 8.35 4.28 19.31
CA VAL A 177 6.93 3.92 19.17
C VAL A 177 6.43 3.76 17.75
N LYS A 178 7.27 3.98 16.75
CA LYS A 178 6.92 3.90 15.32
C LYS A 178 6.43 2.50 14.88
N GLU A 179 6.85 1.46 15.59
CA GLU A 179 6.52 0.06 15.31
C GLU A 179 5.37 -0.47 16.18
N LEU A 180 4.84 0.33 17.11
CA LEU A 180 3.66 -0.08 17.87
C LEU A 180 2.42 -0.06 16.99
N ASP A 181 1.60 -1.10 17.17
CA ASP A 181 0.30 -1.22 16.54
C ASP A 181 -0.78 -0.56 17.43
N PRO A 182 -1.42 0.54 16.97
CA PRO A 182 -2.48 1.19 17.74
C PRO A 182 -3.76 0.36 17.90
N ASP A 183 -3.92 -0.71 17.13
CA ASP A 183 -5.09 -1.59 17.21
C ASP A 183 -4.83 -2.82 18.11
N ALA A 184 -3.63 -2.94 18.70
CA ALA A 184 -3.31 -4.03 19.62
C ALA A 184 -4.01 -3.88 20.98
N ASP A 185 -4.47 -4.99 21.56
CA ASP A 185 -5.16 -5.01 22.86
C ASP A 185 -4.29 -4.47 24.02
N ASP A 186 -2.96 -4.60 23.91
CA ASP A 186 -1.98 -4.16 24.90
C ASP A 186 -1.28 -2.84 24.53
N TYR A 187 -1.82 -2.10 23.55
CA TYR A 187 -1.21 -0.86 23.04
C TYR A 187 -0.92 0.16 24.16
N ASP A 188 -1.87 0.39 25.06
CA ASP A 188 -1.71 1.34 26.16
C ASP A 188 -0.56 0.95 27.11
N ASP A 189 -0.42 -0.34 27.41
CA ASP A 189 0.64 -0.85 28.27
C ASP A 189 2.01 -0.72 27.59
N GLN A 190 2.08 -0.99 26.29
CA GLN A 190 3.29 -0.77 25.50
C GLN A 190 3.68 0.72 25.44
N VAL A 191 2.71 1.63 25.28
CA VAL A 191 2.94 3.09 25.32
C VAL A 191 3.43 3.52 26.70
N VAL A 192 2.84 3.02 27.79
CA VAL A 192 3.31 3.28 29.17
C VAL A 192 4.75 2.80 29.37
N ALA A 193 5.08 1.59 28.91
CA ALA A 193 6.42 1.03 29.02
C ALA A 193 7.44 1.86 28.22
N ALA A 194 7.08 2.28 27.00
CA ALA A 194 7.90 3.16 26.17
C ALA A 194 8.13 4.51 26.85
N MET A 195 7.09 5.12 27.43
CA MET A 195 7.22 6.39 28.16
C MET A 195 8.14 6.26 29.38
N LYS A 196 7.99 5.20 30.19
CA LYS A 196 8.88 4.93 31.33
C LYS A 196 10.34 4.78 30.89
N LYS A 197 10.58 4.06 29.79
CA LYS A 197 11.92 3.89 29.20
C LYS A 197 12.49 5.24 28.72
N ALA A 198 11.67 6.05 28.04
CA ALA A 198 12.07 7.36 27.56
C ALA A 198 12.39 8.32 28.71
N VAL A 199 11.59 8.35 29.77
CA VAL A 199 11.85 9.14 30.97
C VAL A 199 13.14 8.68 31.67
N LYS A 200 13.36 7.37 31.78
CA LYS A 200 14.60 6.82 32.35
C LYS A 200 15.84 7.21 31.54
N ALA A 201 15.73 7.23 30.22
CA ALA A 201 16.82 7.64 29.32
C ALA A 201 17.02 9.16 29.28
N ASN A 202 15.94 9.93 29.42
CA ASN A 202 15.96 11.39 29.43
C ASN A 202 15.04 11.93 30.52
N PRO A 203 15.59 12.19 31.73
CA PRO A 203 14.80 12.68 32.86
C PRO A 203 14.08 14.00 32.60
N LYS A 204 14.50 14.81 31.62
CA LYS A 204 13.80 16.06 31.25
C LYS A 204 12.36 15.81 30.75
N LEU A 205 12.05 14.58 30.34
CA LEU A 205 10.72 14.16 29.93
C LEU A 205 9.81 13.80 31.12
N ALA A 206 10.34 13.72 32.35
CA ALA A 206 9.52 13.39 33.51
C ALA A 206 8.62 14.57 33.91
N ALA A 207 7.40 14.26 34.35
CA ALA A 207 6.48 15.25 34.89
C ALA A 207 7.12 16.00 36.07
N GLY A 208 7.19 17.33 35.99
CA GLY A 208 7.80 18.16 37.03
C GLY A 208 9.30 18.46 36.87
N THR A 209 9.91 18.08 35.73
CA THR A 209 11.34 18.40 35.44
C THR A 209 11.50 19.67 34.58
N ALA A 210 10.44 20.13 33.92
CA ALA A 210 10.32 21.54 33.57
C ALA A 210 10.25 22.30 34.90
N GLY A 211 11.26 23.11 35.18
CA GLY A 211 11.57 23.62 36.52
C GLY A 211 10.38 24.13 37.31
N GLN A 212 10.58 24.19 38.63
CA GLN A 212 9.81 25.04 39.55
C GLN A 212 9.24 26.27 38.81
N GLY A 213 7.95 26.23 38.44
CA GLY A 213 7.34 27.32 37.66
C GLY A 213 6.62 26.95 36.37
N SER A 214 6.04 25.77 36.22
CA SER A 214 4.81 25.64 35.42
C SER A 214 3.96 24.47 35.90
N GLY A 215 3.82 24.37 37.22
CA GLY A 215 2.52 23.97 37.71
C GLY A 215 1.59 25.09 37.29
N THR A 216 0.54 24.78 36.51
CA THR A 216 -0.73 25.44 36.72
C THR A 216 -0.96 25.39 38.23
N GLY A 217 -0.54 26.45 38.93
CA GLY A 217 -1.06 26.75 40.24
C GLY A 217 -2.55 26.59 40.06
N ARG A 218 -3.16 25.79 40.92
CA ARG A 218 -4.60 25.75 41.04
C ARG A 218 -5.02 27.20 41.37
N GLN A 219 -5.20 28.03 40.35
CA GLN A 219 -5.87 29.32 40.43
C GLN A 219 -7.36 29.00 40.43
N GLY A 220 -7.75 28.16 41.38
CA GLY A 220 -9.13 27.81 41.67
C GLY A 220 -9.58 28.74 42.78
N ALA A 221 -10.08 29.89 42.37
CA ALA A 221 -11.06 30.71 43.08
C ALA A 221 -10.86 30.92 44.60
N ASP A 222 -10.08 31.95 44.96
CA ASP A 222 -10.37 32.77 46.14
C ASP A 222 -10.83 34.15 45.68
N HIS A 223 -11.99 34.20 45.03
CA HIS A 223 -12.76 35.43 44.86
C HIS A 223 -13.75 35.59 46.03
N THR A 224 -13.24 35.51 47.26
CA THR A 224 -13.98 35.97 48.45
C THR A 224 -13.46 37.36 48.79
N GLY A 225 -14.14 38.37 48.25
CA GLY A 225 -13.84 39.77 48.55
C GLY A 225 -13.93 40.05 50.05
N GLY A 226 -13.07 40.95 50.52
CA GLY A 226 -13.35 41.77 51.70
C GLY A 226 -12.56 41.46 52.98
N SER A 227 -11.60 42.35 53.25
CA SER A 227 -11.19 42.86 54.58
C SER A 227 -10.47 41.92 55.59
N GLY A 228 -9.21 42.27 55.88
CA GLY A 228 -8.73 42.51 57.25
C GLY A 228 -8.85 41.44 58.34
N GLY A 229 -9.00 40.15 58.02
CA GLY A 229 -9.21 39.09 59.01
C GLY A 229 -7.93 38.61 59.71
N ARG A 230 -7.82 38.86 61.01
CA ARG A 230 -6.73 38.39 61.91
C ARG A 230 -6.51 36.87 61.77
N SER A 231 -5.24 36.46 61.70
CA SER A 231 -4.82 35.05 61.68
C SER A 231 -5.51 34.23 62.79
N ARG A 232 -6.12 33.09 62.40
CA ARG A 232 -6.76 32.15 63.35
C ARG A 232 -5.67 31.50 64.22
N SER A 233 -5.92 31.43 65.53
CA SER A 233 -5.03 30.74 66.47
C SER A 233 -4.93 29.26 66.14
N ALA A 234 -3.70 28.73 66.13
CA ALA A 234 -3.42 27.34 65.81
C ALA A 234 -3.91 26.36 66.90
N SER A 235 -4.19 26.86 68.10
CA SER A 235 -4.71 26.07 69.22
C SER A 235 -5.65 26.88 70.12
N LEU A 236 -6.43 26.18 70.95
CA LEU A 236 -7.30 26.80 71.95
C LEU A 236 -6.47 27.61 72.97
N THR A 237 -5.32 27.09 73.35
CA THR A 237 -4.38 27.76 74.26
C THR A 237 -3.88 29.09 73.68
N ASP A 238 -3.56 29.14 72.39
CA ASP A 238 -3.19 30.37 71.68
C ASP A 238 -4.33 31.39 71.65
N ALA A 239 -5.58 30.92 71.50
CA ALA A 239 -6.75 31.79 71.49
C ALA A 239 -6.96 32.46 72.85
N VAL A 240 -6.81 31.68 73.93
CA VAL A 240 -6.98 32.15 75.31
C VAL A 240 -5.87 33.13 75.69
N LYS A 241 -4.61 32.82 75.34
CA LYS A 241 -3.46 33.69 75.63
C LYS A 241 -3.58 35.05 74.93
N ARG A 242 -4.06 35.07 73.68
CA ARG A 242 -4.32 36.31 72.93
C ARG A 242 -5.47 37.14 73.52
N LYS A 243 -6.46 36.48 74.14
CA LYS A 243 -7.63 37.15 74.71
C LYS A 243 -7.38 37.69 76.12
N LEU A 244 -6.46 37.09 76.87
CA LEU A 244 -6.20 37.42 78.28
C LEU A 244 -4.84 38.06 78.55
N GLY A 245 -3.91 38.04 77.58
CA GLY A 245 -2.54 38.52 77.73
C GLY A 245 -2.21 39.76 76.90
N GLY A 246 -3.16 40.70 76.80
CA GLY A 246 -2.91 42.06 76.30
C GLY A 246 -2.84 43.04 77.47
#